data_AF-A0A413TI23-F1
#
_entry.id   AF-A0A413TI23-F1
#
_cell.length_a   1.000
_cell.length_b   1.000
_cell.length_c   1.000
_cell.angle_alpha   90.00
_cell.angle_beta   90.00
_cell.angle_gamma   90.00
#
_symmetry.space_group_name_H-M   'P 1'
#
loop_
_entity.id
_entity.type
_entity.pdbx_description
1 polymer ?
#
loop_
_entity_poly.entity_id
_entity_poly.type
_entity_poly.pdbx_seq_one_letter_code
_entity_poly.pdbx_strand_id
1 'polypeptide(L)'
;MKKLRRVGILAAVVLIGSVISIPLINNHTAYKVEKSLCEIPLPEETELIESLSQAGKLTGNGNGMQYFGAILIRSDLSLEELDAYYSGYRSNEWECLVETQEGQSIEVIDHETLQFSGEIKDSGYYILYSWGNGNSLLEELDIRGH
;
A
#
# COMPACT_ATOMS: atom_id res chain seq x y z
N MET A 1 16.19 43.10 -14.97
CA MET A 1 15.22 42.22 -15.67
C MET A 1 15.72 40.79 -15.90
N LYS A 2 16.92 40.55 -16.48
CA LYS A 2 17.43 39.17 -16.75
C LYS A 2 17.57 38.29 -15.48
N LYS A 3 18.04 38.84 -14.36
CA LYS A 3 18.16 38.11 -13.07
C LYS A 3 16.80 37.71 -12.50
N LEU A 4 15.83 38.63 -12.50
CA LEU A 4 14.46 38.37 -12.01
C LEU A 4 13.76 37.28 -12.85
N ARG A 5 13.95 37.29 -14.18
CA ARG A 5 13.45 36.23 -15.06
C ARG A 5 14.05 34.86 -14.75
N ARG A 6 15.36 34.79 -14.45
CA ARG A 6 16.02 33.52 -14.08
C ARG A 6 15.52 32.99 -12.74
N VAL A 7 15.34 33.88 -11.75
CA VAL A 7 14.77 33.52 -10.44
C VAL A 7 13.33 33.01 -10.61
N GLY A 8 12.52 33.67 -11.43
CA GLY A 8 11.15 33.23 -11.71
C GLY A 8 11.09 31.85 -12.37
N ILE A 9 11.97 31.58 -13.35
CA ILE A 9 12.06 30.24 -13.98
C ILE A 9 12.47 29.19 -12.96
N LEU A 10 13.48 29.48 -12.12
CA LEU A 10 13.92 28.53 -11.10
C LEU A 10 12.80 28.23 -10.08
N ALA A 11 12.08 29.26 -9.62
CA ALA A 11 10.97 29.09 -8.70
C ALA A 11 9.85 28.22 -9.30
N ALA A 12 9.50 28.44 -10.57
CA ALA A 12 8.51 27.63 -11.27
C ALA A 12 8.95 26.17 -11.41
N VAL A 13 10.23 25.92 -11.72
CA VAL A 13 10.78 24.55 -11.81
C VAL A 13 10.71 23.84 -10.45
N VAL A 14 11.02 24.53 -9.36
CA VAL A 14 10.93 23.95 -8.00
C VAL A 14 9.48 23.61 -7.65
N LEU A 15 8.53 24.50 -7.94
CA LEU A 15 7.10 24.25 -7.67
C LEU A 15 6.53 23.09 -8.50
N ILE A 16 6.86 23.03 -9.79
CA ILE A 16 6.40 21.92 -10.65
C ILE A 16 7.07 20.61 -10.18
N GLY A 17 8.37 20.67 -9.88
CA GLY A 17 9.11 19.53 -9.35
C GLY A 17 8.52 18.99 -8.05
N SER A 18 8.13 19.87 -7.12
CA SER A 18 7.52 19.45 -5.85
C SER A 18 6.20 18.73 -6.09
N VAL A 19 5.29 19.29 -6.91
CA VAL A 19 3.98 18.71 -7.21
C VAL A 19 4.09 17.30 -7.82
N ILE A 20 5.11 17.06 -8.64
CA ILE A 20 5.34 15.73 -9.23
C ILE A 20 6.02 14.79 -8.23
N SER A 21 6.99 15.28 -7.47
CA SER A 21 7.78 14.45 -6.55
C SER A 21 6.97 13.93 -5.35
N ILE A 22 6.02 14.70 -4.84
CA ILE A 22 5.26 14.35 -3.64
C ILE A 22 4.47 13.03 -3.86
N PRO A 23 3.65 12.89 -4.92
CA PRO A 23 2.97 11.63 -5.22
C PRO A 23 3.91 10.45 -5.40
N LEU A 24 5.06 10.67 -6.05
CA LEU A 24 6.06 9.62 -6.28
C LEU A 24 6.68 9.13 -4.97
N ILE A 25 7.02 10.04 -4.06
CA ILE A 25 7.54 9.67 -2.74
C ILE A 25 6.47 8.91 -1.96
N ASN A 26 5.22 9.38 -1.99
CA ASN A 26 4.13 8.71 -1.28
C ASN A 26 3.85 7.30 -1.82
N ASN A 27 3.82 7.14 -3.15
CA ASN A 27 3.69 5.81 -3.77
C ASN A 27 4.88 4.92 -3.43
N HIS A 28 6.09 5.48 -3.38
CA HIS A 28 7.27 4.73 -2.97
C HIS A 28 7.21 4.30 -1.49
N THR A 29 6.58 5.08 -0.61
CA THR A 29 6.31 4.67 0.77
C THR A 29 5.37 3.46 0.81
N ALA A 30 4.25 3.48 0.07
CA ALA A 30 3.36 2.32 -0.02
C ALA A 30 4.06 1.09 -0.62
N TYR A 31 4.91 1.29 -1.64
CA TYR A 31 5.72 0.23 -2.22
C TYR A 31 6.69 -0.41 -1.22
N LYS A 32 7.23 0.35 -0.26
CA LYS A 32 8.05 -0.23 0.81
C LYS A 32 7.24 -1.15 1.72
N VAL A 33 5.98 -0.82 1.99
CA VAL A 33 5.09 -1.69 2.77
C VAL A 33 4.87 -3.02 2.05
N GLU A 34 4.52 -2.97 0.76
CA GLU A 34 4.43 -4.14 -0.10
C GLU A 34 5.74 -4.95 -0.10
N LYS A 35 6.89 -4.28 -0.23
CA LYS A 35 8.18 -4.97 -0.25
C LYS A 35 8.50 -5.68 1.07
N SER A 36 8.20 -5.06 2.20
CA SER A 36 8.36 -5.70 3.51
C SER A 36 7.51 -6.97 3.61
N LEU A 37 6.28 -6.97 3.09
CA LEU A 37 5.44 -8.17 3.04
C LEU A 37 6.04 -9.27 2.17
N CYS A 38 6.55 -8.92 0.98
CA CYS A 38 7.21 -9.88 0.08
C CYS A 38 8.53 -10.45 0.62
N GLU A 39 9.17 -9.78 1.58
CA GLU A 39 10.41 -10.24 2.22
C GLU A 39 10.15 -11.22 3.38
N ILE A 40 8.91 -11.29 3.89
CA ILE A 40 8.53 -12.27 4.91
C ILE A 40 8.58 -13.68 4.28
N PRO A 41 9.27 -14.65 4.91
CA PRO A 41 9.24 -16.03 4.42
C PRO A 41 7.81 -16.56 4.36
N LEU A 42 7.44 -17.16 3.23
CA LEU A 42 6.14 -17.82 3.10
C LEU A 42 6.11 -19.09 3.97
N PRO A 43 4.97 -19.40 4.62
CA PRO A 43 4.75 -20.70 5.22
C PRO A 43 4.94 -21.84 4.22
N GLU A 44 5.13 -23.06 4.71
CA GLU A 44 5.03 -24.25 3.86
C GLU A 44 3.65 -24.29 3.16
N GLU A 45 3.59 -24.92 1.99
CA GLU A 45 2.34 -25.07 1.21
C GLU A 45 1.69 -23.74 0.79
N THR A 46 2.46 -22.65 0.78
CA THR A 46 1.97 -21.31 0.42
C THR A 46 2.73 -20.76 -0.79
N GLU A 47 2.00 -20.15 -1.72
CA GLU A 47 2.53 -19.53 -2.92
C GLU A 47 2.12 -18.06 -3.00
N LEU A 48 3.08 -17.17 -3.28
CA LEU A 48 2.81 -15.78 -3.62
C LEU A 48 2.31 -15.67 -5.05
N ILE A 49 1.12 -15.14 -5.24
CA ILE A 49 0.48 -14.99 -6.56
C ILE A 49 0.71 -13.60 -7.13
N GLU A 50 0.48 -12.57 -6.32
CA GLU A 50 0.55 -11.17 -6.74
C GLU A 50 0.91 -10.27 -5.54
N SER A 51 1.49 -9.12 -5.81
CA SER A 51 1.72 -8.06 -4.83
C SER A 51 1.31 -6.71 -5.40
N LEU A 52 0.85 -5.82 -4.54
CA LEU A 52 0.49 -4.46 -4.92
C LEU A 52 0.64 -3.48 -3.77
N SER A 53 0.70 -2.20 -4.12
CA SER A 53 0.75 -1.08 -3.18
C SER A 53 -0.07 0.09 -3.71
N GLN A 54 -0.64 0.85 -2.79
CA GLN A 54 -1.39 2.06 -3.10
C GLN A 54 -1.18 3.12 -2.02
N ALA A 55 -1.01 4.38 -2.45
CA ALA A 55 -1.03 5.53 -1.56
C ALA A 55 -2.18 6.45 -1.94
N GLY A 56 -3.05 6.76 -0.98
CA GLY A 56 -4.21 7.64 -1.18
C GLY A 56 -5.10 7.67 0.05
N LYS A 57 -6.32 8.18 -0.12
CA LYS A 57 -7.40 8.05 0.86
C LYS A 57 -8.15 6.75 0.59
N LEU A 58 -7.82 5.71 1.35
CA LEU A 58 -8.19 4.33 1.06
C LEU A 58 -9.34 3.84 1.92
N THR A 59 -9.38 4.22 3.19
CA THR A 59 -10.48 3.88 4.11
C THR A 59 -11.25 5.12 4.57
N GLY A 60 -12.53 4.95 4.90
CA GLY A 60 -13.43 6.04 5.29
C GLY A 60 -13.27 6.53 6.73
N ASN A 61 -12.37 5.93 7.51
CA ASN A 61 -12.22 6.18 8.94
C ASN A 61 -11.08 7.16 9.30
N GLY A 62 -10.38 7.71 8.31
CA GLY A 62 -9.25 8.63 8.52
C GLY A 62 -9.34 9.93 7.72
N ASN A 63 -8.71 10.99 8.24
CA ASN A 63 -8.29 12.14 7.44
C ASN A 63 -6.84 11.91 7.03
N GLY A 64 -6.53 11.97 5.73
CA GLY A 64 -5.16 12.02 5.26
C GLY A 64 -4.75 10.86 4.36
N MET A 65 -3.49 10.95 3.92
CA MET A 65 -2.82 9.97 3.08
C MET A 65 -2.59 8.68 3.85
N GLN A 66 -2.92 7.55 3.24
CA GLN A 66 -2.69 6.20 3.76
C GLN A 66 -1.79 5.43 2.81
N TYR A 67 -0.99 4.53 3.36
CA TYR A 67 0.00 3.74 2.62
C TYR A 67 -0.32 2.27 2.78
N PHE A 68 -0.88 1.67 1.75
CA PHE A 68 -1.30 0.28 1.76
C PHE A 68 -0.32 -0.58 0.96
N GLY A 69 0.04 -1.73 1.51
CA GLY A 69 0.71 -2.80 0.79
C GLY A 69 -0.02 -4.10 1.04
N ALA A 70 -0.15 -4.91 -0.01
CA ALA A 70 -0.77 -6.22 0.08
C ALA A 70 -0.11 -7.24 -0.83
N ILE A 71 -0.20 -8.49 -0.43
CA ILE A 71 0.12 -9.65 -1.25
C ILE A 71 -1.08 -10.60 -1.30
N LEU A 72 -1.28 -11.20 -2.46
CA LEU A 72 -2.21 -12.30 -2.65
C LEU A 72 -1.43 -13.60 -2.52
N ILE A 73 -1.82 -14.44 -1.59
CA ILE A 73 -1.23 -15.77 -1.39
C ILE A 73 -2.28 -16.85 -1.62
N ARG A 74 -1.83 -17.99 -2.14
CA ARG A 74 -2.60 -19.23 -2.18
C ARG A 74 -1.99 -20.20 -1.17
N SER A 75 -2.80 -20.80 -0.32
CA SER A 75 -2.35 -21.73 0.71
C SER A 75 -3.38 -22.82 0.98
N ASP A 76 -2.91 -24.01 1.32
CA ASP A 76 -3.74 -25.09 1.87
C ASP A 76 -3.96 -24.94 3.39
N LEU A 77 -3.23 -24.02 4.04
CA LEU A 77 -3.40 -23.67 5.45
C LEU A 77 -4.71 -22.91 5.68
N SER A 78 -5.29 -23.10 6.86
CA SER A 78 -6.46 -22.33 7.30
C SER A 78 -6.12 -20.87 7.59
N LEU A 79 -7.14 -20.02 7.63
CA LEU A 79 -6.99 -18.61 8.02
C LEU A 79 -6.33 -18.47 9.40
N GLU A 80 -6.71 -19.31 10.36
CA GLU A 80 -6.18 -19.28 11.72
C GLU A 80 -4.69 -19.65 11.77
N GLU A 81 -4.27 -20.62 10.96
CA GLU A 81 -2.85 -21.01 10.86
C GLU A 81 -2.00 -19.92 10.20
N LEU A 82 -2.51 -19.29 9.15
CA LEU A 82 -1.86 -18.16 8.49
C LEU A 82 -1.77 -16.95 9.42
N ASP A 83 -2.87 -16.60 10.11
CA ASP A 83 -2.88 -15.51 11.09
C ASP A 83 -1.87 -15.77 12.21
N ALA A 84 -1.84 -16.99 12.76
CA ALA A 84 -0.88 -17.38 13.78
C ALA A 84 0.57 -17.27 13.27
N TYR A 85 0.86 -17.68 12.03
CA TYR A 85 2.18 -17.55 11.43
C TYR A 85 2.59 -16.08 11.27
N TYR A 86 1.75 -15.26 10.64
CA TYR A 86 2.08 -13.87 10.35
C TYR A 86 2.03 -12.96 11.58
N SER A 87 1.34 -13.37 12.66
CA SER A 87 1.33 -12.67 13.94
C SER A 87 2.74 -12.43 14.51
N GLY A 88 3.69 -13.32 14.21
CA GLY A 88 5.09 -13.19 14.64
C GLY A 88 5.86 -12.04 13.98
N TYR A 89 5.35 -11.51 12.87
CA TYR A 89 5.92 -10.38 12.13
C TYR A 89 5.18 -9.06 12.39
N ARG A 90 4.10 -9.08 13.19
CA ARG A 90 3.32 -7.87 13.52
C ARG A 90 4.07 -7.00 14.52
N SER A 91 4.38 -5.76 14.13
CA SER A 91 4.87 -4.75 15.07
C SER A 91 3.72 -4.00 15.77
N ASN A 92 2.54 -3.96 15.15
CA ASN A 92 1.34 -3.30 15.63
C ASN A 92 0.08 -3.96 15.03
N GLU A 93 -1.09 -3.45 15.39
CA GLU A 93 -2.41 -3.99 14.99
C GLU A 93 -2.78 -3.74 13.51
N TRP A 94 -1.99 -2.97 12.78
CA TRP A 94 -2.23 -2.60 11.38
C TRP A 94 -1.25 -3.27 10.40
N GLU A 95 -0.39 -4.15 10.91
CA GLU A 95 0.62 -4.86 10.13
C GLU A 95 0.31 -6.35 10.05
N CYS A 96 0.76 -6.98 8.96
CA CYS A 96 0.64 -8.39 8.62
C CYS A 96 -0.75 -8.99 8.92
N LEU A 97 -1.81 -8.31 8.51
CA LEU A 97 -3.20 -8.74 8.67
C LEU A 97 -3.55 -9.74 7.57
N VAL A 98 -4.20 -10.85 7.94
CA VAL A 98 -4.58 -11.91 7.01
C VAL A 98 -6.09 -12.00 6.95
N GLU A 99 -6.64 -11.99 5.74
CA GLU A 99 -8.07 -12.20 5.50
C GLU A 99 -8.28 -13.16 4.32
N THR A 100 -9.43 -13.84 4.32
CA THR A 100 -9.87 -14.62 3.15
C THR A 100 -10.17 -13.68 2.00
N GLN A 101 -9.65 -14.00 0.81
CA GLN A 101 -9.87 -13.18 -0.37
C GLN A 101 -10.91 -13.83 -1.28
N GLU A 102 -12.11 -13.25 -1.32
CA GLU A 102 -13.23 -13.71 -2.15
C GLU A 102 -13.32 -12.88 -3.44
N GLY A 103 -12.67 -13.34 -4.50
CA GLY A 103 -12.61 -12.62 -5.77
C GLY A 103 -11.54 -11.52 -5.81
N GLN A 104 -11.56 -10.70 -6.87
CA GLN A 104 -10.46 -9.78 -7.19
C GLN A 104 -10.44 -8.49 -6.36
N SER A 105 -11.59 -8.04 -5.86
CA SER A 105 -11.72 -6.77 -5.14
C SER A 105 -11.18 -6.85 -3.71
N ILE A 106 -10.39 -5.86 -3.31
CA ILE A 106 -9.89 -5.76 -1.94
C ILE A 106 -10.91 -5.01 -1.09
N GLU A 107 -11.68 -5.76 -0.30
CA GLU A 107 -12.80 -5.22 0.49
C GLU A 107 -12.37 -4.34 1.67
N VAL A 108 -11.10 -4.38 2.09
CA VAL A 108 -10.57 -3.50 3.14
C VAL A 108 -10.41 -2.04 2.68
N ILE A 109 -10.58 -1.76 1.38
CA ILE A 109 -10.47 -0.42 0.79
C ILE A 109 -11.88 0.11 0.46
N ASP A 110 -12.27 1.22 1.06
CA ASP A 110 -13.63 1.79 0.94
C ASP A 110 -13.79 2.75 -0.26
N HIS A 111 -12.76 3.56 -0.54
CA HIS A 111 -12.90 4.74 -1.40
C HIS A 111 -12.39 4.53 -2.84
N GLU A 112 -11.52 3.55 -3.05
CA GLU A 112 -10.96 3.21 -4.35
C GLU A 112 -11.12 1.71 -4.59
N THR A 113 -11.57 1.31 -5.78
CA THR A 113 -11.66 -0.11 -6.12
C THR A 113 -10.27 -0.63 -6.50
N LEU A 114 -9.49 -1.00 -5.48
CA LEU A 114 -8.23 -1.71 -5.65
C LEU A 114 -8.51 -3.20 -5.85
N GLN A 115 -7.90 -3.80 -6.87
CA GLN A 115 -8.16 -5.20 -7.23
C GLN A 115 -6.87 -5.92 -7.58
N PHE A 116 -6.80 -7.20 -7.26
CA PHE A 116 -5.81 -8.11 -7.80
C PHE A 116 -6.11 -8.40 -9.27
N SER A 117 -5.06 -8.48 -10.08
CA SER A 117 -5.17 -8.86 -11.49
C SER A 117 -5.25 -10.38 -11.68
N GLY A 118 -4.72 -11.15 -10.73
CA GLY A 118 -4.80 -12.61 -10.71
C GLY A 118 -6.24 -13.13 -10.69
N GLU A 119 -6.48 -14.24 -11.38
CA GLU A 119 -7.77 -14.94 -11.32
C GLU A 119 -7.88 -15.64 -9.94
N ILE A 120 -8.78 -15.13 -9.10
CA ILE A 120 -9.08 -15.72 -7.80
C ILE A 120 -10.25 -16.67 -8.00
N LYS A 121 -9.98 -17.95 -7.78
CA LYS A 121 -10.94 -19.05 -7.97
C LYS A 121 -11.68 -19.31 -6.65
N ASP A 122 -12.04 -20.56 -6.41
CA ASP A 122 -12.67 -21.02 -5.19
C ASP A 122 -11.75 -20.82 -3.96
N SER A 123 -11.91 -21.64 -2.91
CA SER A 123 -11.19 -21.50 -1.65
C SER A 123 -9.66 -21.56 -1.76
N GLY A 124 -8.98 -21.04 -0.73
CA GLY A 124 -7.52 -21.15 -0.55
C GLY A 124 -6.75 -19.89 -0.95
N TYR A 125 -7.43 -18.78 -1.26
CA TYR A 125 -6.82 -17.48 -1.50
C TYR A 125 -6.98 -16.58 -0.28
N TYR A 126 -5.89 -15.90 0.06
CA TYR A 126 -5.82 -14.99 1.20
C TYR A 126 -5.10 -13.73 0.79
N ILE A 127 -5.53 -12.62 1.37
CA ILE A 127 -4.80 -11.37 1.33
C ILE A 127 -3.99 -11.24 2.62
N LEU A 128 -2.70 -10.97 2.49
CA LEU A 128 -1.87 -10.47 3.59
C LEU A 128 -1.57 -9.00 3.30
N TYR A 129 -1.94 -8.11 4.21
CA TYR A 129 -1.77 -6.67 4.01
C TYR A 129 -1.25 -5.93 5.23
N SER A 130 -0.79 -4.71 5.02
CA SER A 130 -0.30 -3.82 6.07
C SER A 130 -0.53 -2.37 5.72
N TRP A 131 -0.64 -1.55 6.76
CA TRP A 131 -0.68 -0.10 6.67
C TRP A 131 0.65 0.49 7.13
N GLY A 132 1.28 1.24 6.23
CA GLY A 132 2.51 1.97 6.52
C GLY A 132 2.25 3.38 7.03
N ASN A 133 3.34 3.99 7.48
CA ASN A 133 3.40 5.39 7.90
C ASN A 133 4.29 6.18 6.95
N GLY A 134 3.89 7.41 6.63
CA GLY A 134 4.64 8.31 5.76
C GLY A 134 5.26 9.47 6.51
N ASN A 135 5.58 10.50 5.73
CA ASN A 135 6.07 11.76 6.25
C ASN A 135 4.90 12.74 6.33
N SER A 136 4.58 13.23 7.54
CA SER A 136 3.43 14.10 7.78
C SER A 136 3.34 15.31 6.85
N LEU A 137 4.47 15.92 6.47
CA LEU A 137 4.47 17.06 5.55
C LEU A 137 4.14 16.66 4.11
N LEU A 138 4.58 15.48 3.66
CA LEU A 138 4.27 14.98 2.32
C LEU A 138 2.85 14.41 2.23
N GLU A 139 2.32 13.91 3.34
CA GLU A 139 0.93 13.45 3.47
C GLU A 139 -0.05 14.61 3.27
N GLU A 140 0.20 15.76 3.91
CA GLU A 140 -0.65 16.95 3.81
C GLU A 140 -0.61 17.63 2.43
N LEU A 141 0.54 17.58 1.75
CA LEU A 141 0.71 18.26 0.46
C LEU A 141 0.18 17.47 -0.74
N ASP A 142 -0.14 16.19 -0.56
CA ASP A 142 -0.70 15.34 -1.60
C ASP A 142 -2.24 15.35 -1.53
N ILE A 143 -2.85 15.92 -2.58
CA ILE A 143 -4.31 16.04 -2.66
C ILE A 143 -5.04 14.70 -2.68
N ARG A 144 -4.36 13.59 -3.00
CA ARG A 144 -4.97 12.25 -3.01
C ARG A 144 -5.31 11.74 -1.60
N GLY A 145 -4.75 12.34 -0.56
CA GLY A 145 -5.07 12.03 0.83
C GLY A 145 -6.30 12.78 1.38
N HIS A 146 -6.98 13.60 0.57
CA HIS A 146 -8.03 14.53 1.02
C HIS A 146 -9.37 14.21 0.35
#